data_AF-A0A3M1YXK2-F1
#
_entry.id   AF-A0A3M1YXK2-F1
#
_cell.length_a   1.000
_cell.length_b   1.000
_cell.length_c   1.000
_cell.angle_alpha   90.00
_cell.angle_beta   90.00
_cell.angle_gamma   90.00
#
_symmetry.space_group_name_H-M   'P 1'
#
loop_
_entity.id
_entity.type
_entity.pdbx_description
1 polymer ?
#
loop_
_entity_poly.entity_id
_entity_poly.type
_entity_poly.pdbx_seq_one_letter_code
_entity_poly.pdbx_strand_id
1 'polypeptide(L)'
;ADNQKLTWSAQYRFVRAESSGFNDMPTRQTAAFFVAWSRPSKNGKSALTVSARQAFSGQNRRPFTPAAGWTWTPAPAWAFRAHIARSFRLPSLNDLYWTPGGNPELRPEAGWSEELGLTFRPFKKDGAPAFSTTFFNRLIKNQIIWLPGASGIWSPSNVGRVWSRGVENEVKGRVPAGGFFLDFSLRHDLVFSTNQTARFDQDATFGKQLIYVPKNRFSAYIELKMKWLDIFLSQNYTSKVYTLADNSEALPGWARTDAGLGISFHKIPARLYFSVQNIWNKSYEVVRTYPMPGRHAALRFSIDFSKD
;
A
#
# COMPACT_ATOMS: atom_id res chain seq x y z
N ALA A 1 23.09 -14.63 26.41
CA ALA A 1 21.96 -15.54 26.14
C ALA A 1 21.64 -15.47 24.64
N ASP A 2 21.73 -16.59 23.92
CA ASP A 2 21.37 -16.70 22.50
C ASP A 2 19.86 -16.53 22.35
N ASN A 3 19.40 -15.30 22.11
CA ASN A 3 17.99 -14.94 21.98
C ASN A 3 17.41 -15.34 20.61
N GLN A 4 17.56 -16.61 20.24
CA GLN A 4 16.97 -17.14 19.00
C GLN A 4 15.48 -17.41 19.21
N LYS A 5 14.69 -17.12 18.18
CA LYS A 5 13.25 -17.38 18.18
C LYS A 5 12.87 -18.21 16.96
N LEU A 6 12.27 -19.37 17.20
CA LEU A 6 11.57 -20.15 16.19
C LEU A 6 10.07 -19.91 16.33
N THR A 7 9.37 -19.72 15.23
CA THR A 7 7.92 -19.55 15.19
C THR A 7 7.38 -20.36 14.03
N TRP A 8 6.30 -21.09 14.26
CA TRP A 8 5.62 -21.84 13.22
C TRP A 8 4.11 -21.63 13.34
N SER A 9 3.40 -21.80 12.24
CA SER A 9 1.94 -21.75 12.23
C SER A 9 1.37 -22.61 11.12
N ALA A 10 0.18 -23.16 11.39
CA ALA A 10 -0.66 -23.81 10.40
C ALA A 10 -1.94 -22.99 10.25
N GLN A 11 -2.41 -22.81 9.02
CA GLN A 11 -3.62 -22.06 8.72
C GLN A 11 -4.48 -22.86 7.75
N TYR A 12 -5.77 -22.97 8.07
CA TYR A 12 -6.79 -23.43 7.14
C TYR A 12 -7.83 -22.32 6.94
N ARG A 13 -8.31 -22.17 5.71
CA ARG A 13 -9.34 -21.18 5.37
C ARG A 13 -10.29 -21.77 4.33
N PHE A 14 -11.57 -21.70 4.63
CA PHE A 14 -12.67 -21.98 3.72
C PHE A 14 -13.37 -20.66 3.36
N VAL A 15 -13.67 -20.48 2.07
CA VAL A 15 -14.41 -19.32 1.55
C VAL A 15 -15.55 -19.85 0.69
N ARG A 16 -16.75 -19.32 0.88
CA ARG A 16 -17.88 -19.46 -0.04
C ARG A 16 -18.32 -18.05 -0.42
N ALA A 17 -18.64 -17.83 -1.69
CA ALA A 17 -19.20 -16.56 -2.15
C ALA A 17 -20.58 -16.79 -2.77
N GLU A 18 -21.46 -15.82 -2.57
CA GLU A 18 -22.80 -15.77 -3.11
C GLU A 18 -23.02 -14.36 -3.67
N SER A 19 -23.48 -14.28 -4.92
CA SER A 19 -23.74 -13.03 -5.62
C SER A 19 -24.62 -13.31 -6.82
N SER A 20 -25.44 -12.35 -7.21
CA SER A 20 -26.18 -12.39 -8.49
C SER A 20 -25.25 -12.45 -9.72
N GLY A 21 -23.98 -12.08 -9.57
CA GLY A 21 -22.96 -12.19 -10.61
C GLY A 21 -22.29 -13.56 -10.69
N PHE A 22 -22.71 -14.55 -9.90
CA PHE A 22 -22.24 -15.93 -9.98
C PHE A 22 -23.40 -16.86 -10.35
N ASN A 23 -23.16 -17.80 -11.27
CA ASN A 23 -24.15 -18.82 -11.61
C ASN A 23 -24.32 -19.86 -10.50
N ASP A 24 -23.27 -20.08 -9.71
CA ASP A 24 -23.21 -21.01 -8.59
C ASP A 24 -22.70 -20.31 -7.31
N MET A 25 -22.62 -21.03 -6.19
CA MET A 25 -21.95 -20.57 -4.97
C MET A 25 -20.49 -21.08 -4.92
N PRO A 26 -19.52 -20.42 -5.59
CA PRO A 26 -18.17 -20.94 -5.67
C PRO A 26 -17.53 -20.99 -4.29
N THR A 27 -16.75 -22.05 -4.06
CA THR A 27 -16.03 -22.25 -2.81
C THR A 27 -14.53 -22.37 -3.04
N ARG A 28 -13.75 -22.08 -2.00
CA ARG A 28 -12.31 -22.30 -2.01
C ARG A 28 -11.80 -22.68 -0.64
N GLN A 29 -11.03 -23.76 -0.63
CA GLN A 29 -10.24 -24.18 0.52
C GLN A 29 -8.77 -23.83 0.29
N THR A 30 -8.12 -23.32 1.33
CA THR A 30 -6.68 -23.09 1.34
C THR A 30 -6.08 -23.56 2.66
N ALA A 31 -5.06 -24.40 2.60
CA ALA A 31 -4.26 -24.78 3.75
C ALA A 31 -2.83 -24.25 3.59
N ALA A 32 -2.16 -23.85 4.66
CA ALA A 32 -0.77 -23.41 4.61
C ALA A 32 -0.03 -23.73 5.91
N PHE A 33 1.25 -24.02 5.77
CA PHE A 33 2.20 -24.13 6.86
C PHE A 33 3.28 -23.07 6.69
N PHE A 34 3.67 -22.44 7.79
CA PHE A 34 4.67 -21.38 7.85
C PHE A 34 5.66 -21.68 8.98
N VAL A 35 6.94 -21.39 8.71
CA VAL A 35 8.00 -21.43 9.70
C VAL A 35 8.90 -20.21 9.55
N ALA A 36 9.35 -19.64 10.66
CA ALA A 36 10.27 -18.53 10.72
C ALA A 36 11.27 -18.72 11.85
N TRP A 37 12.52 -18.42 11.55
CA TRP A 37 13.60 -18.37 12.52
C TRP A 37 14.18 -16.96 12.53
N SER A 38 14.40 -16.41 13.73
CA SER A 38 14.98 -15.09 13.93
C SER A 38 16.12 -15.17 14.94
N ARG A 39 17.22 -14.47 14.62
CA ARG A 39 18.41 -14.41 15.46
C ARG A 39 18.96 -12.98 15.54
N PRO A 40 18.95 -12.34 16.72
CA PRO A 40 19.71 -11.14 16.97
C PRO A 40 21.21 -11.47 17.08
N SER A 41 22.04 -10.49 16.72
CA SER A 41 23.48 -10.49 16.97
C SER A 41 23.78 -10.38 18.47
N LYS A 42 25.00 -10.77 18.85
CA LYS A 42 25.45 -10.75 20.26
C LYS A 42 25.34 -9.37 20.92
N ASN A 43 25.51 -8.29 20.16
CA ASN A 43 25.40 -6.91 20.65
C ASN A 43 23.99 -6.31 20.49
N GLY A 44 23.02 -7.08 20.00
CA GLY A 44 21.64 -6.65 19.78
C GLY A 44 21.43 -5.62 18.68
N LYS A 45 22.49 -5.18 17.97
CA LYS A 45 22.40 -4.13 16.95
C LYS A 45 21.92 -4.64 15.60
N SER A 46 21.97 -5.93 15.33
CA SER A 46 21.40 -6.51 14.11
C SER A 46 20.55 -7.72 14.41
N ALA A 47 19.59 -8.01 13.53
CA ALA A 47 18.83 -9.26 13.56
C ALA A 47 18.62 -9.80 12.15
N LEU A 48 18.74 -11.11 12.00
CA LEU A 48 18.40 -11.85 10.78
C LEU A 48 17.12 -12.64 11.04
N THR A 49 16.20 -12.60 10.09
CA THR A 49 14.99 -13.43 10.09
C THR A 49 14.89 -14.16 8.76
N VAL A 50 14.73 -15.48 8.79
CA VAL A 50 14.47 -16.31 7.61
C VAL A 50 13.15 -17.02 7.81
N SER A 51 12.33 -17.08 6.77
CA SER A 51 11.03 -17.73 6.84
C SER A 51 10.67 -18.43 5.54
N ALA A 52 9.76 -19.37 5.65
CA ALA A 52 9.25 -20.15 4.53
C ALA A 52 7.77 -20.46 4.76
N ARG A 53 7.00 -20.43 3.68
CA ARG A 53 5.61 -20.90 3.68
C ARG A 53 5.32 -21.76 2.46
N GLN A 54 4.59 -22.84 2.73
CA GLN A 54 4.01 -23.69 1.70
C GLN A 54 2.49 -23.65 1.84
N ALA A 55 1.79 -23.37 0.74
CA ALA A 55 0.34 -23.33 0.70
C ALA A 55 -0.22 -24.32 -0.32
N PHE A 56 -1.47 -24.71 -0.10
CA PHE A 56 -2.28 -25.59 -0.93
C PHE A 56 -3.64 -24.92 -1.13
N SER A 57 -4.25 -25.13 -2.28
CA SER A 57 -5.66 -24.76 -2.46
C SER A 57 -6.37 -25.80 -3.31
N GLY A 58 -7.40 -26.41 -2.72
CA GLY A 58 -7.83 -27.75 -3.11
C GLY A 58 -6.66 -28.73 -2.95
N GLN A 59 -6.49 -29.62 -3.92
CA GLN A 59 -5.35 -30.56 -3.97
C GLN A 59 -4.07 -29.93 -4.55
N ASN A 60 -4.15 -28.70 -5.08
CA ASN A 60 -3.04 -28.09 -5.82
C ASN A 60 -2.07 -27.37 -4.89
N ARG A 61 -0.79 -27.77 -4.98
CA ARG A 61 0.34 -27.08 -4.34
C ARG A 61 0.53 -25.69 -4.97
N ARG A 62 0.68 -24.67 -4.12
CA ARG A 62 0.92 -23.29 -4.56
C ARG A 62 2.41 -22.94 -4.52
N PRO A 63 2.85 -21.88 -5.21
CA PRO A 63 4.25 -21.49 -5.22
C PRO A 63 4.80 -21.36 -3.81
N PHE A 64 5.96 -21.97 -3.57
CA PHE A 64 6.68 -21.86 -2.30
C PHE A 64 7.12 -20.40 -2.07
N THR A 65 6.94 -19.90 -0.84
CA THR A 65 7.21 -18.51 -0.47
C THR A 65 8.31 -18.43 0.59
N PRO A 66 9.59 -18.47 0.19
CA PRO A 66 10.70 -18.12 1.07
C PRO A 66 10.79 -16.60 1.28
N ALA A 67 11.30 -16.19 2.43
CA ALA A 67 11.65 -14.81 2.70
C ALA A 67 12.85 -14.71 3.65
N ALA A 68 13.66 -13.68 3.49
CA ALA A 68 14.74 -13.31 4.39
C ALA A 68 14.69 -11.81 4.66
N GLY A 69 14.93 -11.42 5.91
CA GLY A 69 14.94 -10.04 6.36
C GLY A 69 16.11 -9.79 7.30
N TRP A 70 16.74 -8.63 7.17
CA TRP A 70 17.84 -8.19 7.99
C TRP A 70 17.57 -6.78 8.51
N THR A 71 17.86 -6.55 9.78
CA THR A 71 17.83 -5.22 10.40
C THR A 71 19.18 -4.93 11.03
N TRP A 72 19.60 -3.66 10.98
CA TRP A 72 20.86 -3.22 11.58
C TRP A 72 20.78 -1.78 12.07
N THR A 73 21.09 -1.57 13.35
CA THR A 73 21.11 -0.30 14.06
C THR A 73 22.50 -0.04 14.63
N PRO A 74 23.48 0.34 13.77
CA PRO A 74 24.87 0.51 14.20
C PRO A 74 25.04 1.58 15.28
N ALA A 75 24.20 2.61 15.21
CA ALA A 75 24.11 3.71 16.15
C ALA A 75 22.63 4.08 16.37
N PRO A 76 22.28 4.74 17.48
CA PRO A 76 20.89 5.11 17.78
C PRO A 76 20.19 5.95 16.68
N ALA A 77 20.97 6.73 15.95
CA ALA A 77 20.45 7.58 14.88
C ALA A 77 20.21 6.84 13.56
N TRP A 78 20.74 5.64 13.37
CA TRP A 78 20.72 4.96 12.08
C TRP A 78 20.07 3.59 12.20
N ALA A 79 19.13 3.30 11.30
CA ALA A 79 18.55 1.97 11.15
C ALA A 79 18.50 1.60 9.67
N PHE A 80 19.04 0.43 9.34
CA PHE A 80 19.02 -0.17 8.02
C PHE A 80 18.13 -1.41 8.06
N ARG A 81 17.42 -1.65 6.96
CA ARG A 81 16.55 -2.80 6.77
C ARG A 81 16.76 -3.34 5.37
N ALA A 82 16.84 -4.65 5.22
CA ALA A 82 16.83 -5.32 3.94
C ALA A 82 15.81 -6.46 4.00
N HIS A 83 15.07 -6.69 2.93
CA HIS A 83 14.10 -7.76 2.86
C HIS A 83 13.99 -8.30 1.44
N ILE A 84 13.96 -9.62 1.29
CA ILE A 84 13.68 -10.30 0.03
C ILE A 84 12.66 -11.40 0.30
N ALA A 85 11.60 -11.43 -0.50
CA ALA A 85 10.55 -12.43 -0.34
C ALA A 85 9.93 -12.81 -1.68
N ARG A 86 9.57 -14.07 -1.80
CA ARG A 86 8.67 -14.54 -2.86
C ARG A 86 7.25 -14.59 -2.33
N SER A 87 6.30 -14.06 -3.08
CA SER A 87 4.88 -14.08 -2.75
C SER A 87 4.05 -14.60 -3.92
N PHE A 88 2.80 -14.98 -3.65
CA PHE A 88 1.83 -15.32 -4.69
C PHE A 88 0.43 -14.81 -4.32
N ARG A 89 -0.40 -14.60 -5.35
CA ARG A 89 -1.82 -14.25 -5.23
C ARG A 89 -2.63 -15.25 -6.05
N LEU A 90 -3.60 -15.91 -5.41
CA LEU A 90 -4.58 -16.71 -6.15
C LEU A 90 -5.56 -15.77 -6.87
N PRO A 91 -6.06 -16.14 -8.07
CA PRO A 91 -7.18 -15.42 -8.70
C PRO A 91 -8.35 -15.34 -7.73
N SER A 92 -9.04 -14.21 -7.60
CA SER A 92 -10.24 -14.12 -6.75
C SER A 92 -11.37 -15.01 -7.28
N LEU A 93 -12.41 -15.26 -6.47
CA LEU A 93 -13.60 -15.96 -6.97
C LEU A 93 -14.30 -15.15 -8.07
N ASN A 94 -14.23 -13.82 -7.99
CA ASN A 94 -14.69 -12.92 -9.04
C ASN A 94 -13.92 -13.14 -10.34
N ASP A 95 -12.59 -13.19 -10.26
CA ASP A 95 -11.75 -13.39 -11.44
C ASP A 95 -12.05 -14.74 -12.13
N LEU A 96 -12.40 -15.78 -11.37
CA LEU A 96 -12.67 -17.11 -11.94
C LEU A 96 -14.10 -17.29 -12.45
N TYR A 97 -15.10 -16.77 -11.74
CA TYR A 97 -16.49 -17.24 -11.88
C TYR A 97 -17.53 -16.14 -12.13
N TRP A 98 -17.14 -14.87 -12.24
CA TRP A 98 -18.08 -13.80 -12.56
C TRP A 98 -18.76 -14.05 -13.91
N THR A 99 -20.07 -13.90 -14.01
CA THR A 99 -20.79 -14.04 -15.28
C THR A 99 -21.10 -12.65 -15.85
N PRO A 100 -20.84 -12.35 -17.14
CA PRO A 100 -20.32 -13.25 -18.19
C PRO A 100 -18.79 -13.23 -18.37
N GLY A 101 -18.03 -12.54 -17.51
CA GLY A 101 -16.63 -12.17 -17.80
C GLY A 101 -15.52 -13.04 -17.19
N GLY A 102 -15.80 -13.85 -16.18
CA GLY A 102 -14.84 -14.61 -15.40
C GLY A 102 -14.08 -15.67 -16.21
N ASN A 103 -12.90 -16.05 -15.72
CA ASN A 103 -12.00 -16.97 -16.41
C ASN A 103 -11.46 -18.05 -15.45
N PRO A 104 -11.99 -19.27 -15.49
CA PRO A 104 -11.53 -20.38 -14.64
C PRO A 104 -10.07 -20.81 -14.88
N GLU A 105 -9.50 -20.50 -16.05
CA GLU A 105 -8.15 -20.92 -16.46
C GLU A 105 -7.03 -20.03 -15.90
N LEU A 106 -7.37 -19.05 -15.06
CA LEU A 106 -6.38 -18.14 -14.49
C LEU A 106 -5.36 -18.84 -13.61
N ARG A 107 -4.10 -18.54 -13.88
CA ARG A 107 -2.97 -18.97 -13.05
C ARG A 107 -2.77 -18.01 -11.88
N PRO A 108 -2.27 -18.49 -10.74
CA PRO A 108 -1.81 -17.61 -9.67
C PRO A 108 -0.73 -16.65 -10.14
N GLU A 109 -0.80 -15.43 -9.64
CA GLU A 109 0.31 -14.48 -9.74
C GLU A 109 1.40 -14.89 -8.77
N ALA A 110 2.65 -14.75 -9.14
CA ALA A 110 3.76 -14.98 -8.21
C ALA A 110 4.95 -14.09 -8.57
N GLY A 111 5.67 -13.62 -7.57
CA GLY A 111 6.77 -12.71 -7.79
C GLY A 111 7.72 -12.60 -6.63
N TRP A 112 8.89 -12.03 -6.91
CA TRP A 112 9.86 -11.62 -5.91
C TRP A 112 9.68 -10.14 -5.61
N SER A 113 9.81 -9.80 -4.34
CA SER A 113 9.90 -8.43 -3.83
C SER A 113 11.18 -8.29 -3.04
N GLU A 114 11.91 -7.22 -3.28
CA GLU A 114 13.17 -6.84 -2.65
C GLU A 114 13.02 -5.41 -2.14
N GLU A 115 13.45 -5.16 -0.91
CA GLU A 115 13.36 -3.85 -0.26
C GLU A 115 14.65 -3.55 0.49
N LEU A 116 15.13 -2.31 0.35
CA LEU A 116 16.23 -1.74 1.12
C LEU A 116 15.76 -0.45 1.76
N GLY A 117 15.73 -0.41 3.08
CA GLY A 117 15.26 0.72 3.87
C GLY A 117 16.36 1.34 4.71
N LEU A 118 16.38 2.66 4.77
CA LEU A 118 17.22 3.47 5.64
C LEU A 118 16.32 4.39 6.45
N THR A 119 16.58 4.49 7.75
CA THR A 119 15.96 5.47 8.63
C THR A 119 17.03 6.21 9.41
N PHE A 120 17.00 7.54 9.34
CA PHE A 120 17.82 8.46 10.10
C PHE A 120 16.97 9.18 11.16
N ARG A 121 17.41 9.11 12.42
CA ARG A 121 16.80 9.73 13.60
C ARG A 121 17.84 10.60 14.31
N PRO A 122 18.01 11.88 13.91
CA PRO A 122 19.04 12.75 14.48
C PRO A 122 18.91 12.92 16.00
N PHE A 123 17.71 12.79 16.55
CA PHE A 123 17.47 12.94 17.99
C PHE A 123 16.83 11.67 18.58
N LYS A 124 17.19 11.35 19.83
CA LYS A 124 16.71 10.16 20.55
C LYS A 124 15.35 10.34 21.23
N LYS A 125 14.75 11.53 21.14
CA LYS A 125 13.48 11.85 21.82
C LYS A 125 12.31 11.28 21.03
N ASP A 126 11.31 10.76 21.73
CA ASP A 126 10.08 10.31 21.11
C ASP A 126 9.40 11.45 20.34
N GLY A 127 8.94 11.11 19.13
CA GLY A 127 8.36 12.06 18.20
C GLY A 127 9.37 12.97 17.49
N ALA A 128 10.67 12.88 17.76
CA ALA A 128 11.65 13.69 17.04
C ALA A 128 11.60 13.47 15.52
N PRO A 129 11.98 14.48 14.72
CA PRO A 129 12.09 14.35 13.28
C PRO A 129 12.91 13.12 12.87
N ALA A 130 12.36 12.34 11.95
CA ALA A 130 13.00 11.19 11.35
C ALA A 130 12.83 11.24 9.83
N PHE A 131 13.88 10.88 9.12
CA PHE A 131 13.87 10.66 7.68
C PHE A 131 13.95 9.17 7.40
N SER A 132 13.11 8.67 6.50
CA SER A 132 13.17 7.30 6.01
C SER A 132 13.14 7.29 4.49
N THR A 133 13.93 6.40 3.90
CA THR A 133 13.89 6.11 2.48
C THR A 133 13.86 4.60 2.27
N THR A 134 13.02 4.12 1.37
CA THR A 134 12.89 2.72 1.01
C THR A 134 13.01 2.59 -0.49
N PHE A 135 13.99 1.84 -0.95
CA PHE A 135 14.08 1.38 -2.33
C PHE A 135 13.38 0.04 -2.42
N PHE A 136 12.51 -0.12 -3.41
CA PHE A 136 11.83 -1.39 -3.63
C PHE A 136 11.96 -1.84 -5.08
N ASN A 137 11.97 -3.15 -5.26
CA ASN A 137 12.03 -3.82 -6.54
C ASN A 137 11.12 -5.05 -6.50
N ARG A 138 10.19 -5.17 -7.46
CA ARG A 138 9.22 -6.26 -7.50
C ARG A 138 9.00 -6.74 -8.93
N LEU A 139 9.22 -8.03 -9.15
CA LEU A 139 8.96 -8.69 -10.42
C LEU A 139 7.85 -9.74 -10.25
N ILE A 140 6.68 -9.45 -10.80
CA ILE A 140 5.48 -10.30 -10.74
C ILE A 140 5.32 -11.02 -12.07
N LYS A 141 5.03 -12.31 -12.01
CA LYS A 141 4.61 -13.13 -13.15
C LYS A 141 3.12 -13.44 -13.05
N ASN A 142 2.50 -13.60 -14.21
CA ASN A 142 1.09 -13.91 -14.40
C ASN A 142 0.14 -12.88 -13.77
N GLN A 143 0.47 -11.58 -13.76
CA GLN A 143 -0.44 -10.59 -13.17
C GLN A 143 -1.81 -10.64 -13.85
N ILE A 144 -2.88 -10.69 -13.08
CA ILE A 144 -4.26 -10.75 -13.52
C ILE A 144 -4.75 -9.32 -13.69
N ILE A 145 -5.18 -8.98 -14.90
CA ILE A 145 -5.81 -7.69 -15.22
C ILE A 145 -7.10 -7.98 -15.99
N TRP A 146 -8.14 -7.24 -15.63
CA TRP A 146 -9.39 -7.18 -16.38
C TRP A 146 -9.19 -6.28 -17.58
N LEU A 147 -9.46 -6.81 -18.77
CA LEU A 147 -9.37 -6.09 -20.04
C LEU A 147 -10.70 -6.24 -20.77
N PRO A 148 -11.14 -5.26 -21.57
CA PRO A 148 -12.31 -5.41 -22.41
C PRO A 148 -12.04 -6.50 -23.46
N GLY A 149 -12.92 -7.51 -23.54
CA GLY A 149 -12.88 -8.54 -24.57
C GLY A 149 -13.43 -8.03 -25.91
N ALA A 150 -13.34 -8.87 -26.96
CA ALA A 150 -13.80 -8.52 -28.31
C ALA A 150 -15.30 -8.16 -28.38
N SER A 151 -16.11 -8.71 -27.46
CA SER A 151 -17.55 -8.41 -27.32
C SER A 151 -17.85 -7.19 -26.43
N GLY A 152 -16.82 -6.48 -25.94
CA GLY A 152 -16.96 -5.40 -24.96
C GLY A 152 -17.16 -5.88 -23.52
N ILE A 153 -17.37 -7.18 -23.31
CA ILE A 153 -17.43 -7.80 -21.98
C ILE A 153 -16.02 -7.84 -21.39
N TRP A 154 -15.84 -7.25 -20.21
CA TRP A 154 -14.57 -7.30 -19.51
C TRP A 154 -14.28 -8.70 -19.00
N SER A 155 -13.06 -9.18 -19.22
CA SER A 155 -12.62 -10.49 -18.77
C SER A 155 -11.19 -10.43 -18.20
N PRO A 156 -10.88 -11.17 -17.12
CA PRO A 156 -9.55 -11.21 -16.55
C PRO A 156 -8.63 -12.15 -17.34
N SER A 157 -7.38 -11.73 -17.50
CA SER A 157 -6.32 -12.53 -18.12
C SER A 157 -4.99 -12.35 -17.39
N ASN A 158 -4.14 -13.37 -17.43
CA ASN A 158 -2.76 -13.27 -16.93
C ASN A 158 -1.89 -12.49 -17.94
N VAL A 159 -1.62 -11.21 -17.70
CA VAL A 159 -0.92 -10.28 -18.60
C VAL A 159 0.60 -10.41 -18.61
N GLY A 160 1.15 -11.59 -18.30
CA GLY A 160 2.60 -11.82 -18.34
C GLY A 160 3.34 -11.27 -17.14
N ARG A 161 4.42 -10.50 -17.36
CA ARG A 161 5.34 -10.01 -16.32
C ARG A 161 5.18 -8.52 -16.08
N VAL A 162 5.16 -8.12 -14.83
CA VAL A 162 5.19 -6.71 -14.42
C VAL A 162 6.37 -6.47 -13.51
N TRP A 163 7.12 -5.41 -13.82
CA TRP A 163 8.26 -4.96 -13.04
C TRP A 163 7.94 -3.61 -12.42
N SER A 164 7.70 -3.62 -11.10
CA SER A 164 7.43 -2.44 -10.28
C SER A 164 8.64 -2.14 -9.41
N ARG A 165 9.17 -0.92 -9.49
CA ARG A 165 10.37 -0.49 -8.78
C ARG A 165 10.29 0.99 -8.46
N GLY A 166 10.95 1.42 -7.40
CA GLY A 166 10.84 2.80 -6.98
C GLY A 166 11.57 3.14 -5.71
N VAL A 167 11.33 4.37 -5.28
CA VAL A 167 11.78 4.88 -3.99
C VAL A 167 10.60 5.55 -3.28
N GLU A 168 10.50 5.29 -1.99
CA GLU A 168 9.53 5.89 -1.08
C GLU A 168 10.30 6.66 -0.02
N ASN A 169 10.02 7.96 0.12
CA ASN A 169 10.66 8.84 1.09
C ASN A 169 9.61 9.35 2.07
N GLU A 170 9.95 9.36 3.35
CA GLU A 170 9.14 9.94 4.42
C GLU A 170 10.02 10.79 5.34
N VAL A 171 9.63 12.05 5.55
CA VAL A 171 10.09 12.84 6.68
C VAL A 171 8.90 13.02 7.61
N LYS A 172 9.04 12.72 8.90
CA LYS A 172 7.99 13.02 9.87
C LYS A 172 8.56 13.39 11.21
N GLY A 173 7.84 14.17 11.99
CA GLY A 173 8.26 14.53 13.32
C GLY A 173 7.24 15.37 14.05
N ARG A 174 7.56 15.63 15.31
CA ARG A 174 6.88 16.47 16.27
C ARG A 174 7.90 17.45 16.82
N VAL A 175 7.66 18.74 16.62
CA VAL A 175 8.49 19.81 17.17
C VAL A 175 7.71 20.50 18.28
N PRO A 176 8.19 20.48 19.54
CA PRO A 176 7.62 21.32 20.59
C PRO A 176 7.99 22.77 20.35
N ALA A 177 7.03 23.67 20.47
CA ALA A 177 7.25 25.11 20.36
C ALA A 177 6.34 25.84 21.36
N GLY A 178 6.91 26.41 22.42
CA GLY A 178 6.23 27.39 23.28
C GLY A 178 4.83 27.02 23.80
N GLY A 179 4.57 25.76 24.15
CA GLY A 179 3.28 25.30 24.68
C GLY A 179 2.36 24.59 23.68
N PHE A 180 2.82 24.42 22.43
CA PHE A 180 2.15 23.60 21.41
C PHE A 180 3.13 22.62 20.75
N PHE A 181 2.58 21.67 20.01
CA PHE A 181 3.33 20.73 19.19
C PHE A 181 3.00 20.96 17.72
N LEU A 182 4.03 21.02 16.88
CA LEU A 182 3.88 20.97 15.44
C LEU A 182 4.19 19.54 14.98
N ASP A 183 3.14 18.81 14.61
CA ASP A 183 3.25 17.52 13.94
C ASP A 183 3.37 17.76 12.44
N PHE A 184 4.28 17.06 11.78
CA PHE A 184 4.43 17.16 10.33
C PHE A 184 4.80 15.80 9.71
N SER A 185 4.39 15.61 8.46
CA SER A 185 4.79 14.49 7.63
C SER A 185 4.87 14.94 6.17
N LEU A 186 5.99 14.64 5.51
CA LEU A 186 6.16 14.77 4.07
C LEU A 186 6.47 13.38 3.50
N ARG A 187 5.79 13.02 2.42
CA ARG A 187 5.97 11.74 1.72
C ARG A 187 6.15 11.98 0.23
N HIS A 188 7.03 11.22 -0.38
CA HIS A 188 7.22 11.17 -1.83
C HIS A 188 7.38 9.73 -2.28
N ASP A 189 6.52 9.31 -3.20
CA ASP A 189 6.61 8.01 -3.86
C ASP A 189 6.98 8.21 -5.33
N LEU A 190 8.09 7.62 -5.77
CA LEU A 190 8.49 7.52 -7.17
C LEU A 190 8.39 6.06 -7.62
N VAL A 191 7.44 5.75 -8.50
CA VAL A 191 7.09 4.38 -8.88
C VAL A 191 7.12 4.18 -10.40
N PHE A 192 7.95 3.25 -10.85
CA PHE A 192 7.96 2.74 -12.22
C PHE A 192 7.39 1.33 -12.22
N SER A 193 6.18 1.17 -12.75
CA SER A 193 5.52 -0.13 -12.88
C SER A 193 5.26 -0.40 -14.34
N THR A 194 6.04 -1.31 -14.92
CA THR A 194 6.12 -1.51 -16.37
C THR A 194 5.72 -2.92 -16.80
N ASN A 195 5.00 -3.05 -17.91
CA ASN A 195 4.77 -4.34 -18.55
C ASN A 195 6.09 -4.86 -19.15
N GLN A 196 6.42 -6.12 -18.89
CA GLN A 196 7.64 -6.80 -19.32
C GLN A 196 7.31 -8.03 -20.17
N THR A 197 6.15 -8.06 -20.82
CA THR A 197 5.75 -9.13 -21.73
C THR A 197 5.13 -8.54 -22.98
N ALA A 198 5.80 -8.78 -24.11
CA ALA A 198 5.22 -8.59 -25.44
C ALA A 198 4.35 -9.80 -25.77
N ARG A 199 3.16 -9.55 -26.31
CA ARG A 199 2.20 -10.58 -26.73
C ARG A 199 2.35 -10.96 -28.20
N PHE A 200 2.90 -10.05 -29.00
CA PHE A 200 3.15 -10.19 -30.44
C PHE A 200 4.33 -9.28 -30.84
N ASP A 201 4.82 -9.45 -32.06
CA ASP A 201 5.91 -8.63 -32.60
C ASP A 201 5.50 -7.16 -32.62
N GLN A 202 6.36 -6.28 -32.12
CA GLN A 202 6.11 -4.84 -31.99
C GLN A 202 4.92 -4.48 -31.06
N ASP A 203 4.65 -5.28 -30.04
CA ASP A 203 3.66 -4.96 -29.00
C ASP A 203 3.97 -3.61 -28.33
N ALA A 204 3.16 -2.59 -28.66
CA ALA A 204 3.30 -1.22 -28.19
C ALA A 204 3.15 -1.07 -26.66
N THR A 205 2.66 -2.09 -25.96
CA THR A 205 2.51 -2.11 -24.49
C THR A 205 3.77 -2.58 -23.76
N PHE A 206 4.74 -3.19 -24.47
CA PHE A 206 5.99 -3.65 -23.85
C PHE A 206 6.80 -2.46 -23.31
N GLY A 207 7.29 -2.59 -22.07
CA GLY A 207 8.04 -1.55 -21.38
C GLY A 207 7.21 -0.33 -20.94
N LYS A 208 5.92 -0.29 -21.26
CA LYS A 208 5.04 0.84 -20.91
C LYS A 208 4.62 0.81 -19.45
N GLN A 209 4.36 1.99 -18.89
CA GLN A 209 3.86 2.16 -17.54
C GLN A 209 2.44 1.62 -17.45
N LEU A 210 2.11 0.90 -16.38
CA LEU A 210 0.76 0.44 -16.15
C LEU A 210 -0.23 1.62 -16.03
N ILE A 211 -1.41 1.43 -16.61
CA ILE A 211 -2.51 2.39 -16.50
C ILE A 211 -2.89 2.64 -15.04
N TYR A 212 -3.34 3.85 -14.74
CA TYR A 212 -3.75 4.27 -13.38
C TYR A 212 -2.67 4.13 -12.29
N VAL A 213 -1.40 3.89 -12.65
CA VAL A 213 -0.27 3.89 -11.71
C VAL A 213 0.54 5.19 -11.89
N PRO A 214 0.36 6.19 -11.00
CA PRO A 214 1.11 7.44 -11.11
C PRO A 214 2.59 7.20 -10.83
N LYS A 215 3.44 7.94 -11.55
CA LYS A 215 4.89 7.86 -11.33
C LYS A 215 5.30 8.62 -10.08
N ASN A 216 4.69 9.77 -9.81
CA ASN A 216 5.02 10.59 -8.65
C ASN A 216 3.78 10.85 -7.81
N ARG A 217 3.91 10.65 -6.52
CA ARG A 217 2.93 11.07 -5.52
C ARG A 217 3.64 11.83 -4.41
N PHE A 218 3.02 12.90 -3.97
CA PHE A 218 3.50 13.70 -2.85
C PHE A 218 2.36 13.93 -1.87
N SER A 219 2.64 13.77 -0.59
CA SER A 219 1.71 14.10 0.49
C SER A 219 2.44 14.90 1.55
N ALA A 220 1.90 16.04 1.92
CA ALA A 220 2.38 16.84 3.04
C ALA A 220 1.24 17.03 4.04
N TYR A 221 1.53 16.86 5.31
CA TYR A 221 0.60 17.06 6.41
C TYR A 221 1.31 17.88 7.48
N ILE A 222 0.63 18.92 7.95
CA ILE A 222 1.10 19.76 9.05
C ILE A 222 -0.06 19.92 10.01
N GLU A 223 0.17 19.74 11.30
CA GLU A 223 -0.83 19.88 12.34
C GLU A 223 -0.25 20.60 13.56
N LEU A 224 -0.87 21.71 13.91
CA LEU A 224 -0.60 22.46 15.13
C LEU A 224 -1.49 21.91 16.23
N LYS A 225 -0.91 21.36 17.30
CA LYS A 225 -1.62 20.83 18.47
C LYS A 225 -1.38 21.66 19.71
N MET A 226 -2.45 22.26 20.21
CA MET A 226 -2.56 22.89 21.52
C MET A 226 -3.46 22.04 22.42
N LYS A 227 -3.57 22.39 23.71
CA LYS A 227 -4.45 21.67 24.65
C LYS A 227 -5.93 21.69 24.24
N TRP A 228 -6.38 22.79 23.65
CA TRP A 228 -7.80 23.04 23.34
C TRP A 228 -8.08 23.24 21.85
N LEU A 229 -7.04 23.33 21.04
CA LEU A 229 -7.12 23.64 19.62
C LEU A 229 -6.16 22.73 18.86
N ASP A 230 -6.65 22.15 17.78
CA ASP A 230 -5.83 21.53 16.75
C ASP A 230 -6.20 22.13 15.40
N ILE A 231 -5.19 22.39 14.57
CA ILE A 231 -5.39 22.88 13.20
C ILE A 231 -4.51 22.04 12.31
N PHE A 232 -5.06 21.48 11.24
CA PHE A 232 -4.26 20.75 10.26
C PHE A 232 -4.46 21.30 8.84
N LEU A 233 -3.42 21.10 8.05
CA LEU A 233 -3.40 21.28 6.61
C LEU A 233 -2.81 20.02 5.98
N SER A 234 -3.48 19.49 4.96
CA SER A 234 -3.06 18.31 4.21
C SER A 234 -3.02 18.64 2.72
N GLN A 235 -1.86 18.48 2.11
CA GLN A 235 -1.65 18.62 0.68
C GLN A 235 -1.37 17.26 0.07
N ASN A 236 -2.11 16.91 -0.98
CA ASN A 236 -1.84 15.73 -1.79
C ASN A 236 -1.63 16.14 -3.24
N TYR A 237 -0.66 15.53 -3.91
CA TYR A 237 -0.42 15.68 -5.32
C TYR A 237 -0.14 14.32 -5.96
N THR A 238 -0.76 14.10 -7.11
CA THR A 238 -0.57 12.91 -7.93
C THR A 238 -0.23 13.36 -9.34
N SER A 239 0.87 12.85 -9.91
CA SER A 239 1.21 13.10 -11.31
C SER A 239 0.19 12.49 -12.26
N LYS A 240 0.26 12.85 -13.54
CA LYS A 240 -0.55 12.22 -14.59
C LYS A 240 -0.53 10.69 -14.53
N VAL A 241 -1.63 10.07 -14.92
CA VAL A 241 -1.79 8.62 -15.05
C VAL A 241 -2.23 8.27 -16.46
N TYR A 242 -1.66 7.22 -17.04
CA TYR A 242 -2.11 6.74 -18.35
C TYR A 242 -3.44 6.01 -18.23
N THR A 243 -4.31 6.17 -19.23
CA THR A 243 -5.61 5.49 -19.32
C THR A 243 -5.60 4.33 -20.32
N LEU A 244 -4.63 4.33 -21.24
CA LEU A 244 -4.41 3.27 -22.23
C LEU A 244 -3.06 2.57 -22.02
N ALA A 245 -3.03 1.27 -22.32
CA ALA A 245 -1.88 0.39 -22.02
C ALA A 245 -0.63 0.68 -22.85
N ASP A 246 -0.78 1.30 -24.02
CA ASP A 246 0.28 1.81 -24.89
C ASP A 246 0.86 3.17 -24.42
N ASN A 247 0.23 3.78 -23.41
CA ASN A 247 0.50 5.11 -22.88
C ASN A 247 0.25 6.27 -23.86
N SER A 248 -0.61 6.09 -24.87
CA SER A 248 -0.99 7.15 -25.81
C SER A 248 -1.92 8.22 -25.18
N GLU A 249 -2.63 7.85 -24.11
CA GLU A 249 -3.60 8.72 -23.46
C GLU A 249 -3.42 8.75 -21.93
N ALA A 250 -3.64 9.93 -21.32
CA ALA A 250 -3.46 10.14 -19.89
C ALA A 250 -4.45 11.14 -19.29
N LEU A 251 -4.81 10.94 -18.02
CA LEU A 251 -5.43 11.96 -17.19
C LEU A 251 -4.35 12.90 -16.63
N PRO A 252 -4.62 14.22 -16.56
CA PRO A 252 -3.68 15.17 -15.99
C PRO A 252 -3.44 14.90 -14.51
N GLY A 253 -2.27 15.34 -14.02
CA GLY A 253 -1.99 15.33 -12.59
C GLY A 253 -2.90 16.30 -11.84
N TRP A 254 -3.10 16.05 -10.56
CA TRP A 254 -3.96 16.85 -9.71
C TRP A 254 -3.33 17.08 -8.34
N ALA A 255 -3.72 18.20 -7.73
CA ALA A 255 -3.37 18.57 -6.37
C ALA A 255 -4.66 18.86 -5.59
N ARG A 256 -4.73 18.35 -4.36
CA ARG A 256 -5.84 18.57 -3.44
C ARG A 256 -5.32 19.04 -2.10
N THR A 257 -5.91 20.10 -1.59
CA THR A 257 -5.61 20.63 -0.26
C THR A 257 -6.84 20.45 0.61
N ASP A 258 -6.66 19.91 1.80
CA ASP A 258 -7.67 19.73 2.82
C ASP A 258 -7.22 20.48 4.09
N ALA A 259 -8.16 21.05 4.83
CA ALA A 259 -7.87 21.77 6.06
C ALA A 259 -8.92 21.46 7.11
N GLY A 260 -8.58 21.64 8.38
CA GLY A 260 -9.58 21.59 9.42
C GLY A 260 -9.05 22.03 10.78
N LEU A 261 -10.00 22.16 11.70
CA LEU A 261 -9.79 22.62 13.05
C LEU A 261 -10.58 21.74 14.02
N GLY A 262 -9.97 21.42 15.15
CA GLY A 262 -10.62 20.77 16.27
C GLY A 262 -10.53 21.66 17.51
N ILE A 263 -11.62 21.75 18.25
CA ILE A 263 -11.73 22.51 19.49
C ILE A 263 -12.17 21.54 20.58
N SER A 264 -11.32 21.36 21.59
CA SER A 264 -11.63 20.58 22.79
C SER A 264 -12.15 21.50 23.88
N PHE A 265 -13.28 21.16 24.47
CA PHE A 265 -13.86 21.92 25.57
C PHE A 265 -13.21 21.50 26.90
N HIS A 266 -12.85 22.47 27.74
CA HIS A 266 -12.16 22.16 29.00
C HIS A 266 -13.10 21.68 30.12
N LYS A 267 -14.38 22.07 30.08
CA LYS A 267 -15.36 21.83 31.15
C LYS A 267 -16.20 20.57 30.95
N ILE A 268 -16.21 20.04 29.73
CA ILE A 268 -16.94 18.84 29.36
C ILE A 268 -16.00 18.01 28.48
N PRO A 269 -16.03 16.67 28.53
CA PRO A 269 -15.17 15.83 27.70
C PRO A 269 -15.73 15.78 26.28
N ALA A 270 -15.83 16.93 25.63
CA ALA A 270 -16.40 17.11 24.32
C ALA A 270 -15.40 17.77 23.38
N ARG A 271 -15.53 17.46 22.09
CA ARG A 271 -14.72 18.05 21.02
C ARG A 271 -15.60 18.35 19.82
N LEU A 272 -15.41 19.55 19.26
CA LEU A 272 -15.97 19.95 17.99
C LEU A 272 -14.86 19.91 16.94
N TYR A 273 -15.11 19.29 15.79
CA TYR A 273 -14.17 19.20 14.69
C TYR A 273 -14.85 19.64 13.41
N PHE A 274 -14.23 20.59 12.72
CA PHE A 274 -14.67 21.09 11.42
C PHE A 274 -13.56 20.86 10.41
N SER A 275 -13.90 20.32 9.25
CA SER A 275 -12.95 20.09 8.16
C SER A 275 -13.56 20.45 6.83
N VAL A 276 -12.72 20.94 5.92
CA VAL A 276 -13.06 21.19 4.53
C VAL A 276 -12.08 20.41 3.66
N GLN A 277 -12.60 19.46 2.91
CA GLN A 277 -11.86 18.71 1.91
C GLN A 277 -11.90 19.46 0.58
N ASN A 278 -10.79 19.42 -0.16
CA ASN A 278 -10.66 20.07 -1.46
C ASN A 278 -10.98 21.59 -1.39
N ILE A 279 -10.28 22.34 -0.54
CA ILE A 279 -10.55 23.76 -0.26
C ILE A 279 -10.59 24.64 -1.52
N TRP A 280 -9.81 24.27 -2.54
CA TRP A 280 -9.72 24.95 -3.83
C TRP A 280 -10.77 24.50 -4.85
N ASN A 281 -11.66 23.58 -4.47
CA ASN A 281 -12.69 22.99 -5.34
C ASN A 281 -12.13 22.46 -6.67
N LYS A 282 -10.97 21.78 -6.62
CA LYS A 282 -10.35 21.19 -7.80
C LYS A 282 -11.25 20.08 -8.35
N SER A 283 -11.65 20.21 -9.61
CA SER A 283 -12.24 19.10 -10.37
C SER A 283 -11.11 18.21 -10.92
N TYR A 284 -11.19 16.90 -10.65
CA TYR A 284 -10.20 15.92 -11.09
C TYR A 284 -10.81 14.52 -11.16
N GLU A 285 -10.17 13.65 -11.94
CA GLU A 285 -10.52 12.25 -12.10
C GLU A 285 -9.32 11.38 -11.69
N VAL A 286 -9.60 10.27 -11.02
CA VAL A 286 -8.57 9.25 -10.72
C VAL A 286 -8.67 8.09 -11.71
N VAL A 287 -9.90 7.79 -12.14
CA VAL A 287 -10.23 6.86 -13.21
C VAL A 287 -11.04 7.65 -14.22
N ARG A 288 -10.78 7.40 -15.51
CA ARG A 288 -11.46 8.10 -16.61
C ARG A 288 -12.97 8.01 -16.43
N THR A 289 -13.68 9.10 -16.66
CA THR A 289 -15.15 9.21 -16.53
C THR A 289 -15.68 9.05 -15.09
N TYR A 290 -14.80 9.07 -14.09
CA TYR A 290 -15.18 9.02 -12.68
C TYR A 290 -14.69 10.28 -11.94
N PRO A 291 -15.49 11.35 -11.95
CA PRO A 291 -15.13 12.59 -11.27
C PRO A 291 -15.11 12.40 -9.75
N MET A 292 -14.09 12.95 -9.11
CA MET A 292 -13.98 12.94 -7.65
C MET A 292 -14.85 14.04 -7.03
N PRO A 293 -15.31 13.87 -5.78
CA PRO A 293 -16.07 14.90 -5.09
C PRO A 293 -15.37 16.26 -5.09
N GLY A 294 -16.15 17.30 -5.36
CA GLY A 294 -15.71 18.69 -5.20
C GLY A 294 -15.46 19.06 -3.74
N ARG A 295 -15.45 20.37 -3.47
CA ARG A 295 -15.32 20.87 -2.10
C ARG A 295 -16.49 20.42 -1.24
N HIS A 296 -16.18 19.81 -0.11
CA HIS A 296 -17.17 19.43 0.89
C HIS A 296 -16.63 19.72 2.27
N ALA A 297 -17.53 19.89 3.24
CA ALA A 297 -17.20 20.17 4.62
C ALA A 297 -17.87 19.15 5.52
N ALA A 298 -17.22 18.81 6.62
CA ALA A 298 -17.75 17.94 7.65
C ALA A 298 -17.61 18.62 9.02
N LEU A 299 -18.71 18.61 9.77
CA LEU A 299 -18.75 18.97 11.18
C LEU A 299 -18.99 17.71 12.00
N ARG A 300 -18.13 17.46 12.99
CA ARG A 300 -18.25 16.34 13.93
C ARG A 300 -18.22 16.89 15.34
N PHE A 301 -19.15 16.44 16.16
CA PHE A 301 -19.14 16.64 17.60
C PHE A 301 -18.98 15.27 18.26
N SER A 302 -18.06 15.14 19.20
CA SER A 302 -17.83 13.92 19.96
C SER A 302 -17.81 14.23 21.46
N ILE A 303 -18.38 13.33 22.26
CA ILE A 303 -18.30 13.36 23.72
C ILE A 303 -17.73 12.01 24.17
N ASP A 304 -16.63 12.03 24.91
CA ASP A 304 -15.96 10.83 25.43
C ASP A 304 -16.24 10.69 26.92
N PHE A 305 -17.08 9.73 27.30
CA PHE A 305 -17.30 9.39 28.70
C PHE A 305 -16.29 8.32 29.12
N SER A 306 -15.24 8.70 29.86
CA SER A 306 -14.44 7.72 30.60
C SER A 306 -15.12 7.46 31.95
N LYS A 307 -15.43 6.20 32.25
CA LYS A 307 -15.62 5.77 33.64
C LYS A 307 -14.23 5.64 34.25
N ASP A 308 -13.98 6.38 35.31
CA ASP A 308 -12.86 6.11 36.23
C ASP A 308 -13.05 4.74 36.91
#